data_AF-A0A1B9LEY6-F1
#
_entry.id   AF-A0A1B9LEY6-F1
#
_cell.length_a   1.000
_cell.length_b   1.000
_cell.length_c   1.000
_cell.angle_alpha   90.00
_cell.angle_beta   90.00
_cell.angle_gamma   90.00
#
_symmetry.space_group_name_H-M   'P 1'
#
loop_
_entity.id
_entity.type
_entity.pdbx_description
1 polymer ?
#
loop_
_entity_poly.entity_id
_entity_poly.type
_entity_poly.pdbx_seq_one_letter_code
_entity_poly.pdbx_strand_id
1 'polypeptide(L)'
;MKKIVKLAVLFLGVLTFSFAYGAKSKPATTPSAGTISKALADSAKKSLLGDKGKFPLKIDEGMEVTNISAVDKIVVFEYNIPTDSQSKPTVDLIENLRAGLNSQFCSKQDIVNVLRAYDIRFLFRFQYTDNRNVPSTLSIDEICE
;
A
#
# COMPACT_ATOMS: atom_id res chain seq x y z
N MET A 1 -3.28 9.31 26.26
CA MET A 1 -2.05 9.52 25.47
C MET A 1 -2.06 8.54 24.29
N LYS A 2 -2.49 8.99 23.11
CA LYS A 2 -2.55 8.14 21.91
C LYS A 2 -1.13 7.99 21.35
N LYS A 3 -0.60 6.77 21.31
CA LYS A 3 0.69 6.48 20.69
C LYS A 3 0.50 6.58 19.18
N ILE A 4 0.85 7.73 18.63
CA ILE A 4 1.00 7.95 17.20
C ILE A 4 2.12 7.02 16.76
N VAL A 5 1.75 5.88 16.18
CA VAL A 5 2.68 4.96 15.54
C VAL A 5 3.43 5.77 14.50
N LYS A 6 4.74 5.96 14.75
CA LYS A 6 5.64 6.63 13.83
C LYS A 6 5.79 5.74 12.60
N LEU A 7 4.90 5.91 11.63
CA LEU A 7 5.07 5.45 10.25
C LEU A 7 6.14 6.33 9.61
N ALA A 8 7.37 6.12 10.06
CA ALA A 8 8.51 6.93 9.71
C ALA A 8 8.96 6.59 8.29
N VAL A 9 8.83 7.61 7.42
CA VAL A 9 9.66 7.85 6.24
C VAL A 9 9.45 6.88 5.07
N LEU A 10 8.31 7.06 4.42
CA LEU A 10 8.07 6.69 3.02
C LEU A 10 8.80 7.69 2.10
N PHE A 11 10.13 7.78 2.17
CA PHE A 11 10.92 8.58 1.22
C PHE A 11 12.36 8.11 1.11
N LEU A 12 12.69 7.55 -0.06
CA LEU A 12 13.95 7.80 -0.78
C LEU A 12 13.97 7.17 -2.20
N GLY A 13 12.88 6.57 -2.67
CA GLY A 13 12.81 5.98 -4.02
C GLY A 13 12.11 6.81 -5.11
N VAL A 14 11.45 7.93 -4.79
CA VAL A 14 10.58 8.65 -5.75
C VAL A 14 11.28 9.88 -6.38
N LEU A 15 12.51 10.21 -5.98
CA LEU A 15 13.21 11.41 -6.46
C LEU A 15 13.87 11.28 -7.85
N THR A 16 13.66 10.19 -8.59
CA THR A 16 14.02 10.13 -10.03
C THR A 16 12.87 10.50 -10.96
N PHE A 17 11.67 10.81 -10.46
CA PHE A 17 10.56 11.32 -11.28
C PHE A 17 10.42 12.84 -11.17
N SER A 18 11.53 13.57 -11.17
CA SER A 18 11.50 15.03 -11.36
C SER A 18 11.27 15.34 -12.84
N PHE A 19 10.03 15.70 -13.15
CA PHE A 19 9.57 16.59 -14.23
C PHE A 19 10.45 16.69 -15.50
N ALA A 20 10.18 15.80 -16.46
CA ALA A 20 10.38 16.07 -17.89
C ALA A 20 9.04 15.94 -18.65
N TYR A 21 7.97 16.52 -18.08
CA TYR A 21 6.67 16.69 -18.77
C TYR A 21 6.57 18.02 -19.53
N GLY A 22 7.72 18.66 -19.81
CA GLY A 22 7.84 19.80 -20.69
C GLY A 22 9.05 19.63 -21.60
N ALA A 23 8.84 19.79 -22.90
CA ALA A 23 9.83 19.76 -23.98
C ALA A 23 10.30 18.38 -24.48
N LYS A 24 9.66 17.95 -25.58
CA LYS A 24 10.23 17.25 -26.74
C LYS A 24 11.63 16.62 -26.54
N SER A 25 11.70 15.33 -26.22
CA SER A 25 12.73 14.42 -26.77
C SER A 25 12.40 12.94 -26.48
N LYS A 26 12.13 12.17 -27.55
CA LYS A 26 11.91 10.70 -27.65
C LYS A 26 10.74 10.13 -26.81
N PRO A 27 10.05 9.06 -27.28
CA PRO A 27 9.00 8.44 -26.47
C PRO A 27 9.68 7.70 -25.33
N ALA A 28 9.76 8.34 -24.16
CA ALA A 28 9.88 7.59 -22.92
C ALA A 28 8.65 6.69 -22.88
N THR A 29 8.83 5.38 -23.07
CA THR A 29 7.75 4.39 -22.98
C THR A 29 7.00 4.64 -21.69
N THR A 30 5.73 5.04 -21.82
CA THR A 30 4.82 5.21 -20.69
C THR A 30 4.84 3.92 -19.87
N PRO A 31 5.21 3.95 -18.58
CA PRO A 31 5.29 2.74 -17.77
C PRO A 31 3.89 2.10 -17.69
N SER A 32 3.82 0.76 -17.79
CA SER A 32 2.54 0.06 -17.64
C SER A 32 2.02 0.14 -16.19
N ALA A 33 0.71 -0.02 -15.99
CA ALA A 33 0.14 -0.11 -14.65
C ALA A 33 0.79 -1.24 -13.82
N GLY A 34 1.12 -2.37 -14.45
CA GLY A 34 1.88 -3.47 -13.84
C GLY A 34 3.28 -3.09 -13.39
N THR A 35 3.96 -2.21 -14.13
CA THR A 35 5.27 -1.66 -13.74
C THR A 35 5.13 -0.77 -12.51
N ILE A 36 4.08 0.05 -12.46
CA ILE A 36 3.82 0.99 -11.35
C ILE A 36 3.42 0.24 -10.08
N SER A 37 2.48 -0.70 -10.16
CA SER A 37 2.05 -1.51 -9.02
C SER A 37 3.21 -2.34 -8.44
N LYS A 38 4.06 -2.91 -9.30
CA LYS A 38 5.27 -3.62 -8.88
C LYS A 38 6.22 -2.68 -8.13
N ALA A 39 6.48 -1.49 -8.67
CA ALA A 39 7.34 -0.51 -8.01
C ALA A 39 6.77 -0.08 -6.63
N LEU A 40 5.45 0.09 -6.52
CA LEU A 40 4.78 0.38 -5.25
C LEU A 40 4.92 -0.79 -4.26
N ALA A 41 4.69 -2.02 -4.69
CA ALA A 41 4.85 -3.21 -3.86
C ALA A 41 6.30 -3.38 -3.37
N ASP A 42 7.28 -3.23 -4.27
CA ASP A 42 8.70 -3.34 -3.95
C ASP A 42 9.16 -2.20 -3.01
N SER A 43 8.66 -0.97 -3.21
CA SER A 43 8.90 0.15 -2.29
C SER A 43 8.27 -0.11 -0.91
N ALA A 44 7.06 -0.64 -0.85
CA ALA A 44 6.39 -0.96 0.42
C ALA A 44 7.14 -2.06 1.18
N LYS A 45 7.58 -3.12 0.48
CA LYS A 45 8.45 -4.16 1.05
C LYS A 45 9.72 -3.57 1.63
N LYS A 46 10.45 -2.79 0.82
CA LYS A 46 11.71 -2.19 1.26
C LYS A 46 11.51 -1.26 2.46
N SER A 47 10.43 -0.48 2.46
CA SER A 47 10.11 0.41 3.59
C SER A 47 9.81 -0.35 4.89
N LEU A 48 9.16 -1.52 4.81
CA LEU A 48 8.76 -2.30 5.98
C LEU A 48 9.85 -3.25 6.48
N LEU A 49 10.60 -3.86 5.56
CA LEU A 49 11.58 -4.91 5.86
C LEU A 49 13.03 -4.40 5.88
N GLY A 50 13.30 -3.22 5.32
CA GLY A 50 14.67 -2.81 5.03
C GLY A 50 15.35 -3.75 4.02
N ASP A 51 16.68 -3.71 3.94
CA ASP A 51 17.44 -4.47 2.93
C ASP A 51 17.54 -5.98 3.21
N LYS A 52 17.28 -6.41 4.45
CA LYS A 52 17.48 -7.81 4.89
C LYS A 52 16.28 -8.44 5.61
N GLY A 53 15.19 -7.70 5.78
CA GLY A 53 14.00 -8.22 6.44
C GLY A 53 13.28 -9.25 5.57
N LYS A 54 12.43 -10.05 6.22
CA LYS A 54 11.60 -11.07 5.57
C LYS A 54 10.24 -11.10 6.25
N PHE A 55 9.25 -11.59 5.52
CA PHE A 55 7.95 -11.90 6.09
C PHE A 55 7.96 -13.26 6.83
N PRO A 56 7.04 -13.49 7.78
CA PRO A 56 6.04 -12.54 8.28
C PRO A 56 6.64 -11.42 9.14
N LEU A 57 6.13 -10.20 8.98
CA LEU A 57 6.49 -9.04 9.80
C LEU A 57 5.38 -8.81 10.82
N LYS A 58 5.69 -8.96 12.10
CA LYS A 58 4.79 -8.61 13.20
C LYS A 58 4.60 -7.10 13.26
N ILE A 59 3.35 -6.67 13.25
CA ILE A 59 2.91 -5.30 13.45
C ILE A 59 2.06 -5.22 14.73
N ASP A 60 1.35 -4.12 14.93
CA ASP A 60 0.59 -3.87 16.14
C ASP A 60 -0.41 -4.99 16.49
N GLU A 61 -0.62 -5.19 17.79
CA GLU A 61 -1.60 -6.12 18.36
C GLU A 61 -1.41 -7.59 17.91
N GLY A 62 -0.18 -7.96 17.50
CA GLY A 62 0.13 -9.32 17.08
C GLY A 62 -0.36 -9.68 15.67
N MET A 63 -0.86 -8.71 14.90
CA MET A 63 -1.11 -8.89 13.48
C MET A 63 0.21 -9.07 12.74
N GLU A 64 0.18 -9.78 11.61
CA GLU A 64 1.37 -9.99 10.79
C GLU A 64 1.08 -9.61 9.35
N VAL A 65 1.99 -8.86 8.72
CA VAL A 65 2.05 -8.76 7.27
C VAL A 65 2.81 -9.99 6.77
N THR A 66 2.15 -10.87 6.04
CA THR A 66 2.74 -12.12 5.56
C THR A 66 3.33 -12.01 4.17
N ASN A 67 2.85 -11.05 3.39
CA ASN A 67 3.37 -10.78 2.05
C ASN A 67 2.90 -9.41 1.54
N ILE A 68 3.65 -8.89 0.57
CA ILE A 68 3.23 -7.77 -0.28
C ILE A 68 3.56 -8.17 -1.71
N SER A 69 2.69 -7.94 -2.66
CA SER A 69 2.96 -8.28 -4.06
C SER A 69 2.22 -7.35 -5.00
N ALA A 70 2.39 -7.56 -6.30
CA ALA A 70 1.68 -6.83 -7.32
C ALA A 70 1.22 -7.78 -8.42
N VAL A 71 0.01 -7.58 -8.92
CA VAL A 71 -0.58 -8.30 -10.05
C VAL A 71 -1.34 -7.28 -10.90
N ASP A 72 -0.88 -7.08 -12.14
CA ASP A 72 -1.41 -6.04 -13.04
C ASP A 72 -1.51 -4.68 -12.32
N LYS A 73 -2.63 -3.98 -12.31
CA LYS A 73 -2.81 -2.69 -11.62
C LYS A 73 -3.08 -2.78 -10.12
N ILE A 74 -2.91 -3.96 -9.50
CA ILE A 74 -3.26 -4.20 -8.09
C ILE A 74 -2.00 -4.40 -7.25
N VAL A 75 -1.87 -3.65 -6.16
CA VAL A 75 -0.92 -3.91 -5.07
C VAL A 75 -1.62 -4.73 -4.01
N VAL A 76 -1.08 -5.89 -3.67
CA VAL A 76 -1.70 -6.85 -2.74
C VAL A 76 -0.92 -6.85 -1.43
N PHE A 77 -1.62 -6.68 -0.32
CA PHE A 77 -1.10 -6.84 1.04
C PHE A 77 -1.81 -8.02 1.71
N GLU A 78 -1.05 -8.95 2.27
CA GLU A 78 -1.58 -10.15 2.92
C GLU A 78 -1.30 -10.06 4.43
N TYR A 79 -2.33 -10.28 5.23
CA TYR A 79 -2.28 -10.17 6.69
C TYR A 79 -2.78 -11.46 7.36
N ASN A 80 -2.11 -11.84 8.45
CA ASN A 80 -2.68 -12.73 9.45
C ASN A 80 -3.20 -11.91 10.63
N ILE A 81 -4.44 -12.17 11.03
CA ILE A 81 -5.10 -11.56 12.17
C ILE A 81 -5.19 -12.59 13.29
N PRO A 82 -4.65 -12.31 14.50
CA PRO A 82 -4.54 -13.29 15.58
C PRO A 82 -5.85 -13.51 16.35
N THR A 83 -7.00 -13.17 15.74
CA THR A 83 -8.33 -13.29 16.33
C THR A 83 -9.31 -13.82 15.28
N ASP A 84 -10.50 -14.20 15.71
CA ASP A 84 -11.60 -14.45 14.78
C ASP A 84 -12.13 -13.13 14.20
N SER A 85 -12.89 -13.21 13.10
CA SER A 85 -13.37 -12.03 12.39
C SER A 85 -14.64 -11.40 12.98
N GLN A 86 -15.25 -11.99 14.01
CA GLN A 86 -16.29 -11.29 14.78
C GLN A 86 -15.65 -10.40 15.86
N SER A 87 -14.58 -10.87 16.49
CA SER A 87 -13.83 -10.13 17.51
C SER A 87 -13.09 -8.92 16.96
N LYS A 88 -12.60 -9.00 15.70
CA LYS A 88 -11.96 -7.88 15.00
C LYS A 88 -12.56 -7.71 13.61
N PRO A 89 -13.57 -6.84 13.45
CA PRO A 89 -14.21 -6.63 12.15
C PRO A 89 -13.24 -6.09 11.09
N THR A 90 -13.32 -6.61 9.86
CA THR A 90 -12.51 -6.15 8.73
C THR A 90 -12.70 -4.66 8.43
N VAL A 91 -13.88 -4.10 8.69
CA VAL A 91 -14.16 -2.67 8.47
C VAL A 91 -13.23 -1.79 9.30
N ASP A 92 -13.00 -2.13 10.57
CA ASP A 92 -12.14 -1.35 11.45
C ASP A 92 -10.67 -1.42 11.00
N LEU A 93 -10.23 -2.59 10.52
CA LEU A 93 -8.90 -2.74 9.94
C LEU A 93 -8.71 -1.86 8.70
N ILE A 94 -9.71 -1.84 7.83
CA ILE A 94 -9.68 -1.09 6.58
C ILE A 94 -9.73 0.40 6.82
N GLU A 95 -10.53 0.89 7.77
CA GLU A 95 -10.55 2.31 8.13
C GLU A 95 -9.19 2.79 8.67
N ASN A 96 -8.51 1.97 9.48
CA ASN A 96 -7.17 2.29 9.95
C ASN A 96 -6.14 2.32 8.82
N LEU A 97 -6.19 1.34 7.90
CA LEU A 97 -5.32 1.31 6.73
C LEU A 97 -5.59 2.48 5.79
N ARG A 98 -6.87 2.83 5.57
CA ARG A 98 -7.31 3.99 4.79
C ARG A 98 -6.73 5.28 5.38
N ALA A 99 -6.85 5.50 6.68
CA ALA A 99 -6.27 6.66 7.35
C ALA A 99 -4.73 6.70 7.21
N GLY A 100 -4.07 5.55 7.33
CA GLY A 100 -2.64 5.41 7.10
C GLY A 100 -2.24 5.82 5.69
N LEU A 101 -2.88 5.25 4.66
CA LEU A 101 -2.60 5.56 3.26
C LEU A 101 -2.97 7.01 2.90
N ASN A 102 -4.05 7.54 3.48
CA ASN A 102 -4.46 8.92 3.29
C ASN A 102 -3.33 9.88 3.70
N SER A 103 -2.77 9.69 4.90
CA SER A 103 -1.64 10.49 5.39
C SER A 103 -0.39 10.41 4.52
N GLN A 104 -0.23 9.31 3.77
CA GLN A 104 0.92 9.08 2.90
C GLN A 104 0.74 9.63 1.50
N PHE A 105 -0.47 9.61 0.94
CA PHE A 105 -0.71 9.90 -0.48
C PHE A 105 -1.49 11.19 -0.73
N CYS A 106 -2.51 11.51 0.05
CA CYS A 106 -3.51 12.50 -0.35
C CYS A 106 -3.03 13.95 -0.35
N SER A 107 -1.94 14.25 0.37
CA SER A 107 -1.27 15.56 0.30
C SER A 107 -0.31 15.70 -0.89
N LYS A 108 -0.09 14.62 -1.67
CA LYS A 108 0.88 14.55 -2.77
C LYS A 108 0.15 14.38 -4.09
N GLN A 109 -0.29 15.49 -4.67
CA GLN A 109 -1.14 15.49 -5.87
C GLN A 109 -0.55 14.70 -7.04
N ASP A 110 0.77 14.72 -7.23
CA ASP A 110 1.42 13.94 -8.29
C ASP A 110 1.23 12.43 -8.11
N ILE A 111 1.32 11.94 -6.87
CA ILE A 111 1.08 10.53 -6.55
C ILE A 111 -0.39 10.19 -6.78
N VAL A 112 -1.30 11.04 -6.29
CA VAL A 112 -2.75 10.85 -6.49
C VAL A 112 -3.09 10.78 -7.97
N ASN A 113 -2.55 11.70 -8.78
CA ASN A 113 -2.76 11.75 -10.21
C ASN A 113 -2.22 10.49 -10.91
N VAL A 114 -1.05 9.99 -10.53
CA VAL A 114 -0.50 8.74 -11.08
C VAL A 114 -1.39 7.55 -10.70
N LEU A 115 -1.72 7.38 -9.42
CA LEU A 115 -2.54 6.26 -8.97
C LEU A 115 -3.91 6.25 -9.67
N ARG A 116 -4.52 7.42 -9.86
CA ARG A 116 -5.78 7.59 -10.56
C ARG A 116 -5.65 7.31 -12.07
N ALA A 117 -4.64 7.88 -12.72
CA ALA A 117 -4.44 7.74 -14.17
C ALA A 117 -4.22 6.28 -14.60
N TYR A 118 -3.62 5.46 -13.74
CA TYR A 118 -3.37 4.05 -14.00
C TYR A 118 -4.37 3.10 -13.32
N ASP A 119 -5.43 3.63 -12.68
CA ASP A 119 -6.43 2.87 -11.90
C ASP A 119 -5.78 1.85 -10.95
N ILE A 120 -4.74 2.29 -10.23
CA ILE A 120 -4.03 1.45 -9.28
C ILE A 120 -4.92 1.21 -8.07
N ARG A 121 -5.05 -0.06 -7.66
CA ARG A 121 -5.84 -0.46 -6.49
C ARG A 121 -5.01 -1.18 -5.46
N PHE A 122 -5.40 -1.03 -4.19
CA PHE A 122 -4.77 -1.67 -3.05
C PHE A 122 -5.71 -2.75 -2.51
N LEU A 123 -5.34 -4.02 -2.70
CA LEU A 123 -6.07 -5.17 -2.18
C LEU A 123 -5.45 -5.61 -0.86
N PHE A 124 -6.25 -5.66 0.19
CA PHE A 124 -5.89 -6.19 1.50
C PHE A 124 -6.60 -7.52 1.72
N ARG A 125 -5.85 -8.57 2.04
CA ARG A 125 -6.39 -9.90 2.36
C ARG A 125 -6.14 -10.19 3.82
N PHE A 126 -7.21 -10.37 4.60
CA PHE A 126 -7.14 -10.66 6.03
C PHE A 126 -7.48 -12.12 6.28
N GLN A 127 -6.49 -12.90 6.68
CA GLN A 127 -6.66 -14.28 7.13
C GLN A 127 -6.86 -14.30 8.65
N TYR A 128 -8.04 -14.72 9.09
CA TYR A 128 -8.41 -14.83 10.51
C TYR A 128 -8.21 -16.25 11.04
N THR A 129 -8.22 -16.41 12.36
CA THR A 129 -8.04 -17.71 13.04
C THR A 129 -9.24 -18.65 12.89
N ASP A 130 -10.43 -18.10 12.58
CA ASP A 130 -11.64 -18.86 12.24
C ASP A 130 -11.67 -19.31 10.76
N ASN A 131 -10.50 -19.32 10.11
CA ASN A 131 -10.27 -19.69 8.71
C ASN A 131 -11.00 -18.82 7.68
N ARG A 132 -11.58 -17.68 8.08
CA ARG A 132 -12.14 -16.72 7.14
C ARG A 132 -11.03 -15.90 6.49
N ASN A 133 -11.10 -15.79 5.16
CA ASN A 133 -10.28 -14.87 4.38
C ASN A 133 -11.20 -13.77 3.84
N VAL A 134 -11.03 -12.55 4.34
CA VAL A 134 -11.87 -11.42 3.96
C VAL A 134 -11.02 -10.42 3.16
N PRO A 135 -11.26 -10.28 1.84
CA PRO A 135 -10.59 -9.27 1.05
C PRO A 135 -11.29 -7.92 1.17
N SER A 136 -10.54 -6.83 1.05
CA SER A 136 -11.07 -5.49 0.83
C SER A 136 -10.14 -4.72 -0.11
N THR A 137 -10.71 -3.91 -0.99
CA THR A 137 -9.97 -3.17 -1.99
C THR A 137 -10.21 -1.67 -1.80
N LEU A 138 -9.16 -0.88 -1.87
CA LEU A 138 -9.24 0.57 -1.89
C LEU A 138 -8.60 1.12 -3.17
N SER A 139 -9.29 2.06 -3.80
CA SER A 139 -8.78 2.96 -4.82
C SER A 139 -8.24 4.24 -4.18
N ILE A 140 -7.53 5.06 -4.95
CA ILE A 140 -7.02 6.34 -4.44
C ILE A 140 -8.14 7.33 -4.09
N ASP A 141 -9.28 7.25 -4.77
CA ASP A 141 -10.44 8.11 -4.50
C ASP A 141 -11.06 7.74 -3.15
N GLU A 142 -11.30 6.45 -2.90
CA GLU A 142 -11.76 5.96 -1.58
C GLU A 142 -10.79 6.26 -0.43
N ILE A 143 -9.48 6.36 -0.73
CA ILE A 143 -8.46 6.71 0.27
C ILE A 143 -8.47 8.21 0.59
N CYS A 144 -8.74 9.07 -0.40
CA CYS A 144 -8.59 10.52 -0.27
C CYS A 144 -9.89 11.30 -0.06
N GLU A 145 -11.04 10.66 -0.20
CA GLU A 145 -12.38 11.16 0.17
C GLU A 145 -12.74 10.86 1.64
#